data_AF-A0A533BFA0-F1
#
_entry.id   AF-A0A533BFA0-F1
#
_cell.length_a   1.000
_cell.length_b   1.000
_cell.length_c   1.000
_cell.angle_alpha   90.00
_cell.angle_beta   90.00
_cell.angle_gamma   90.00
#
_symmetry.space_group_name_H-M   'P 1'
#
loop_
_entity.id
_entity.type
_entity.pdbx_description
1 polymer ?
#
loop_
_entity_poly.entity_id
_entity_poly.type
_entity_poly.pdbx_seq_one_letter_code
_entity_poly.pdbx_strand_id
1 'polypeptide(L)'
;MTIKFEKETRRLKTMIRLSGRLQSKHLDELKTQMEGTRSRIALDLNGVTLVDVEIIRFLNACEKGGVELLNCWPYIQEWMIREKGRKG
;
A
#
# COMPACT_ATOMS: atom_id res chain seq x y z
N MET A 1 -6.71 17.26 3.28
CA MET A 1 -7.43 15.99 3.04
C MET A 1 -6.66 14.88 3.73
N THR A 2 -7.35 14.12 4.58
CA THR A 2 -6.79 13.01 5.37
C THR A 2 -7.12 11.71 4.64
N ILE A 3 -6.16 10.81 4.54
CA ILE A 3 -6.40 9.44 4.05
C ILE A 3 -7.16 8.64 5.10
N LYS A 4 -8.01 7.71 4.68
CA LYS A 4 -8.68 6.76 5.58
C LYS A 4 -7.97 5.41 5.53
N PHE A 5 -7.71 4.84 6.70
CA PHE A 5 -7.22 3.49 6.90
C PHE A 5 -8.30 2.65 7.60
N GLU A 6 -8.68 1.54 7.00
CA GLU A 6 -9.60 0.58 7.63
C GLU A 6 -8.94 -0.78 7.73
N LYS A 7 -8.65 -1.21 8.96
CA LYS A 7 -7.94 -2.46 9.25
C LYS A 7 -8.93 -3.54 9.69
N GLU A 8 -8.89 -4.68 9.02
CA GLU A 8 -9.69 -5.85 9.34
C GLU A 8 -8.76 -7.05 9.44
N THR A 9 -8.78 -7.74 10.58
CA THR A 9 -7.99 -8.96 10.78
C THR A 9 -8.92 -10.17 10.85
N ARG A 10 -8.71 -11.15 9.98
CA ARG A 10 -9.42 -12.44 10.00
C ARG A 10 -8.41 -13.57 10.05
N ARG A 11 -8.41 -14.31 11.17
CA ARG A 11 -7.49 -15.43 11.43
C ARG A 11 -6.03 -15.04 11.19
N LEU A 12 -5.46 -15.47 10.05
CA LEU A 12 -4.06 -15.31 9.67
C LEU A 12 -3.85 -14.26 8.56
N LYS A 13 -4.88 -13.46 8.23
CA LYS A 13 -4.79 -12.39 7.23
C LYS A 13 -5.28 -11.07 7.81
N THR A 14 -4.48 -10.03 7.65
CA THR A 14 -4.81 -8.63 7.97
C THR A 14 -4.98 -7.87 6.66
N MET A 15 -6.16 -7.30 6.43
CA MET A 15 -6.42 -6.44 5.29
C MET A 15 -6.52 -4.98 5.75
N ILE A 16 -5.79 -4.09 5.08
CA ILE A 16 -5.83 -2.65 5.32
C ILE A 16 -6.39 -2.01 4.05
N ARG A 17 -7.61 -1.46 4.13
CA ARG A 17 -8.23 -0.71 3.03
C ARG A 17 -7.79 0.75 3.10
N LEU A 18 -7.30 1.25 1.97
CA LEU A 18 -6.81 2.62 1.80
C LEU A 18 -7.81 3.41 0.96
N SER A 19 -8.19 4.60 1.42
CA SER A 19 -9.14 5.45 0.68
C SER A 19 -8.75 6.92 0.73
N GLY A 20 -8.68 7.56 -0.44
CA GLY A 20 -8.28 8.94 -0.61
C GLY A 20 -6.90 9.10 -1.30
N ARG A 21 -6.23 10.22 -1.01
CA ARG A 21 -4.90 10.52 -1.56
C ARG A 21 -3.81 9.96 -0.65
N LEU A 22 -3.03 9.01 -1.15
CA LEU A 22 -1.93 8.40 -0.43
C LEU A 22 -0.61 9.12 -0.80
N GLN A 23 0.02 9.73 0.19
CA GLN A 23 1.12 10.68 0.00
C GLN A 23 2.24 10.35 0.96
N SER A 24 3.46 10.82 0.69
CA SER A 24 4.65 10.59 1.51
C SER A 24 4.41 10.82 3.01
N LYS A 25 3.69 11.89 3.37
CA LYS A 25 3.37 12.24 4.77
C LYS A 25 2.54 11.18 5.52
N HIS A 26 1.91 10.25 4.81
CA HIS A 26 1.10 9.17 5.39
C HIS A 26 1.90 7.85 5.54
N LEU A 27 3.17 7.81 5.10
CA LEU A 27 3.98 6.59 5.10
C LEU A 27 4.18 6.01 6.49
N ASP A 28 4.49 6.85 7.47
CA ASP A 28 4.79 6.37 8.82
C ASP A 28 3.54 5.83 9.51
N GLU A 29 2.38 6.46 9.27
CA GLU A 29 1.09 5.92 9.71
C GLU A 29 0.79 4.57 9.04
N LEU A 30 0.99 4.45 7.72
CA LEU A 30 0.78 3.19 7.00
C LEU A 30 1.71 2.07 7.52
N LYS A 31 2.99 2.35 7.74
CA LYS A 31 3.94 1.39 8.36
C LYS A 31 3.47 0.98 9.75
N THR A 32 3.05 1.93 10.58
CA THR A 32 2.52 1.66 11.93
C THR A 32 1.29 0.75 11.86
N GLN A 33 0.40 0.93 10.88
CA GLN A 33 -0.76 0.05 10.68
C GLN A 33 -0.37 -1.37 10.26
N MET A 34 0.76 -1.54 9.56
CA MET A 34 1.30 -2.82 9.12
C MET A 34 2.10 -3.54 10.20
N GLU A 35 2.74 -2.79 11.10
CA GLU A 35 3.51 -3.33 12.22
C GLU A 35 2.64 -4.07 13.24
N GLY A 36 3.25 -4.99 14.00
CA GLY A 36 2.60 -5.71 15.10
C GLY A 36 1.67 -6.85 14.68
N THR A 37 1.60 -7.21 13.40
CA THR A 37 0.74 -8.28 12.91
C THR A 37 1.56 -9.55 12.59
N ARG A 38 1.20 -10.68 13.21
CA ARG A 38 1.78 -12.01 12.88
C ARG A 38 1.12 -12.64 11.64
N SER A 39 0.08 -12.01 11.11
CA SER A 39 -0.70 -12.45 9.96
C SER A 39 -0.13 -11.90 8.65
N ARG A 40 -0.46 -12.57 7.54
CA ARG A 40 -0.17 -12.07 6.19
C ARG A 40 -0.91 -10.76 5.96
N ILE A 41 -0.22 -9.77 5.41
CA ILE A 41 -0.80 -8.44 5.15
C ILE A 41 -1.28 -8.35 3.71
N ALA A 42 -2.46 -7.76 3.52
CA ALA A 42 -2.95 -7.30 2.24
C ALA A 42 -3.32 -5.81 2.31
N LEU A 43 -2.93 -5.03 1.31
CA LEU A 43 -3.33 -3.64 1.14
C LEU A 43 -4.37 -3.55 0.03
N ASP A 44 -5.57 -3.09 0.35
CA ASP A 44 -6.64 -2.86 -0.64
C ASP A 44 -6.62 -1.40 -1.08
N LEU A 45 -6.33 -1.20 -2.37
CA LEU A 45 -6.13 0.11 -2.99
C LEU A 45 -7.37 0.61 -3.74
N ASN A 46 -8.52 -0.06 -3.62
CA ASN A 46 -9.73 0.28 -4.38
C ASN A 46 -10.15 1.75 -4.20
N GLY A 47 -9.98 2.30 -3.00
CA GLY A 47 -10.34 3.68 -2.69
C GLY A 47 -9.24 4.71 -2.95
N VAL A 48 -8.07 4.32 -3.46
CA VAL A 48 -6.94 5.23 -3.67
C VAL A 48 -7.10 6.02 -4.97
N THR A 49 -7.19 7.35 -4.84
CA THR A 49 -7.46 8.25 -5.98
C THR A 49 -6.21 8.95 -6.50
N LEU A 50 -5.18 9.09 -5.66
CA LEU A 50 -3.89 9.64 -6.06
C LEU A 50 -2.78 9.03 -5.19
N VAL A 51 -1.60 8.84 -5.78
CA VAL A 51 -0.44 8.27 -5.12
C VAL A 51 0.84 9.04 -5.47
N ASP A 52 1.65 9.36 -4.46
CA ASP A 52 2.97 9.98 -4.67
C ASP A 52 4.03 8.93 -5.05
N VAL A 53 5.11 9.34 -5.72
CA VAL A 53 6.19 8.42 -6.16
C VAL A 53 6.85 7.68 -4.99
N GLU A 54 6.96 8.29 -3.82
CA GLU A 54 7.53 7.63 -2.64
C GLU A 54 6.63 6.48 -2.15
N ILE A 55 5.31 6.66 -2.25
CA ILE A 55 4.37 5.58 -1.98
C ILE A 55 4.51 4.47 -3.02
N ILE A 56 4.68 4.79 -4.30
CA ILE A 56 4.93 3.78 -5.34
C ILE A 56 6.17 2.92 -4.99
N ARG A 57 7.25 3.56 -4.55
CA ARG A 57 8.46 2.85 -4.08
C ARG A 57 8.18 1.98 -2.87
N PHE A 58 7.37 2.47 -1.93
CA PHE A 58 6.95 1.70 -0.76
C PHE A 58 6.10 0.48 -1.15
N LEU A 59 5.09 0.65 -2.01
CA LEU A 59 4.26 -0.45 -2.52
C LEU A 59 5.10 -1.52 -3.23
N ASN A 60 6.10 -1.10 -4.01
CA ASN A 60 7.07 -2.03 -4.62
C ASN A 60 7.87 -2.82 -3.56
N ALA A 61 8.28 -2.17 -2.48
CA ALA A 61 8.98 -2.84 -1.38
C ALA A 61 8.05 -3.80 -0.62
N CYS A 62 6.79 -3.41 -0.40
CA CYS A 62 5.77 -4.26 0.21
C CYS A 62 5.51 -5.52 -0.62
N GLU A 63 5.28 -5.38 -1.93
CA GLU A 63 5.06 -6.51 -2.83
C GLU A 63 6.25 -7.46 -2.83
N LYS A 64 7.48 -6.93 -2.90
CA LYS A 64 8.71 -7.73 -2.78
C LYS A 64 8.84 -8.43 -1.41
N GLY A 65 8.32 -7.81 -0.36
CA GLY A 65 8.25 -8.37 0.99
C GLY A 65 7.11 -9.37 1.23
N GLY A 66 6.33 -9.71 0.19
CA GLY A 66 5.24 -10.68 0.29
C GLY A 66 3.91 -10.09 0.79
N VAL A 67 3.78 -8.76 0.83
CA VAL A 67 2.50 -8.09 1.07
C VAL A 67 1.67 -8.15 -0.20
N GLU A 68 0.43 -8.58 -0.08
CA GLU A 68 -0.50 -8.65 -1.22
C GLU A 68 -1.09 -7.26 -1.51
N LEU A 69 -1.08 -6.83 -2.77
CA LEU A 69 -1.74 -5.59 -3.21
C LEU A 69 -3.04 -5.94 -3.93
N LEU A 70 -4.17 -5.61 -3.30
CA LEU A 70 -5.51 -5.88 -3.79
C LEU A 70 -6.11 -4.64 -4.47
N ASN A 71 -6.94 -4.86 -5.50
CA ASN A 71 -7.67 -3.82 -6.23
C ASN A 71 -6.77 -2.64 -6.63
N CYS A 72 -5.52 -2.95 -7.02
CA CYS A 72 -4.55 -1.96 -7.46
C CYS A 72 -4.98 -1.39 -8.80
N TRP A 73 -5.27 -0.08 -8.84
CA TRP A 73 -5.68 0.58 -10.07
C TRP A 73 -4.58 0.49 -11.14
N PRO A 74 -4.91 0.32 -12.44
CA PRO A 74 -3.92 0.11 -13.48
C PRO A 74 -2.82 1.17 -13.52
N TYR A 75 -3.16 2.45 -13.27
CA TYR A 75 -2.17 3.53 -13.25
C TYR A 75 -1.13 3.34 -12.13
N ILE A 76 -1.50 2.80 -10.97
CA ILE A 76 -0.59 2.53 -9.85
C ILE A 76 0.35 1.39 -10.24
N GLN A 77 -0.18 0.33 -10.85
CA GLN A 77 0.62 -0.80 -11.35
C GLN A 77 1.65 -0.35 -12.39
N GLU A 78 1.24 0.48 -13.35
CA GLU A 78 2.14 1.06 -14.35
C GLU A 78 3.28 1.87 -13.72
N TRP A 79 2.97 2.72 -12.74
CA TRP A 79 4.00 3.47 -12.01
C TRP A 79 4.92 2.57 -11.19
N MET A 80 4.38 1.52 -10.57
CA MET A 80 5.18 0.51 -9.88
C MET A 80 6.18 -0.17 -10.81
N ILE A 81 5.74 -0.61 -12.00
CA ILE A 81 6.60 -1.22 -13.02
C ILE A 81 7.69 -0.25 -13.47
N ARG A 82 7.32 0.99 -13.79
CA ARG A 82 8.28 2.03 -14.21
C ARG A 82 9.33 2.28 -13.14
N GLU A 83 8.92 2.37 -11.88
CA GLU A 83 9.84 2.67 -10.78
C GLU A 83 10.76 1.49 -10.44
N LYS A 84 10.35 0.24 -10.68
CA LYS A 84 11.24 -0.93 -10.59
C LYS A 84 12.40 -0.82 -11.58
N GLY A 85 12.14 -0.34 -12.80
CA GLY A 85 13.15 -0.17 -13.85
C GLY A 85 14.09 1.02 -13.66
N ARG A 86 13.77 1.98 -12.78
CA ARG A 86 14.61 3.15 -12.46
C ARG A 86 15.67 2.88 -11.39
N LYS A 87 15.59 1.73 -10.70
CA LYS A 87 16.68 1.25 -9.84
C LYS A 87 17.69 0.49 -10.70
N GLY A 88 18.45 1.25 -11.48
CA GLY A 88 19.60 0.81 -12.29
C GLY A 88 20.66 1.89 -12.25
#